data_AF-A0A914YT26-F1
#
_entry.id   AF-A0A914YT26-F1
#
_cell.length_a   1.000
_cell.length_b   1.000
_cell.length_c   1.000
_cell.angle_alpha   90.00
_cell.angle_beta   90.00
_cell.angle_gamma   90.00
#
_symmetry.space_group_name_H-M   'P 1'
#
loop_
_entity.id
_entity.type
_entity.pdbx_description
1 polymer ?
#
loop_
_entity_poly.entity_id
_entity_poly.type
_entity_poly.pdbx_seq_one_letter_code
_entity_poly.pdbx_strand_id
1 'polypeptide(L)'
;MFLRFFALAVSLGAAESYAAVPALMTHDQVALELRLKVGITDNLIRLSVGLEDKKDLIEDLDQALKIAVLSNQLGKQTFKH
;
A
#
# COMPACT_ATOMS: atom_id res chain seq x y z
N MET A 1 -5.38 12.58 1.44
CA MET A 1 -4.32 11.57 1.42
C MET A 1 -4.67 10.55 2.51
N PHE A 2 -4.80 9.26 2.19
CA PHE A 2 -5.37 8.27 3.12
C PHE A 2 -4.39 7.77 4.20
N LEU A 3 -3.08 7.90 3.94
CA LEU A 3 -2.01 7.67 4.90
C LEU A 3 -1.47 9.03 5.35
N ARG A 4 -1.17 9.16 6.64
CA ARG A 4 -0.65 10.39 7.27
C ARG A 4 0.83 10.27 7.63
N PHE A 5 1.29 9.08 8.01
CA PHE A 5 2.69 8.84 8.42
C PHE A 5 3.49 8.11 7.35
N PHE A 6 2.88 7.21 6.59
CA PHE A 6 3.56 6.53 5.50
C PHE A 6 3.60 7.40 4.23
N ALA A 7 4.78 7.88 3.86
CA ALA A 7 4.98 8.56 2.59
C ALA A 7 5.13 7.55 1.44
N LEU A 8 4.63 7.89 0.25
CA LEU A 8 4.79 7.04 -0.93
C LEU A 8 6.21 7.21 -1.49
N ALA A 9 7.06 6.18 -1.37
CA ALA A 9 8.44 6.25 -1.81
C ALA A 9 9.01 4.88 -2.22
N VAL A 10 10.00 4.90 -3.12
CA VAL A 10 10.74 3.69 -3.53
C VAL A 10 11.84 3.28 -2.54
N SER A 11 12.31 4.24 -1.74
CA SER A 11 13.40 4.08 -0.77
C SER A 11 13.00 3.21 0.45
N LEU A 12 13.98 2.70 1.18
CA LEU A 12 13.81 1.94 2.43
C LEU A 12 14.87 2.30 3.47
N GLY A 13 14.58 2.02 4.74
CA GLY A 13 15.58 2.02 5.82
C GLY A 13 15.94 3.40 6.39
N ALA A 14 15.13 4.42 6.12
CA ALA A 14 15.23 5.72 6.79
C ALA A 14 14.54 5.70 8.16
N ALA A 15 14.65 6.81 8.90
CA ALA A 15 13.92 6.97 10.16
C ALA A 15 12.41 7.15 9.93
N GLU A 16 12.02 7.61 8.73
CA GLU A 16 10.64 7.83 8.30
C GLU A 16 10.00 6.57 7.69
N SER A 17 8.69 6.44 7.88
CA SER A 17 7.89 5.37 7.33
C SER A 17 7.53 5.58 5.84
N TYR A 18 7.67 4.52 5.03
CA TYR A 18 7.34 4.53 3.60
C TYR A 18 6.39 3.40 3.20
N ALA A 19 5.51 3.70 2.26
CA ALA A 19 4.71 2.72 1.54
C ALA A 19 5.09 2.70 0.05
N ALA A 20 4.97 1.55 -0.60
CA ALA A 20 5.14 1.39 -2.03
C ALA A 20 4.17 0.37 -2.60
N VAL A 21 3.82 0.52 -3.87
CA VAL A 21 3.13 -0.49 -4.67
C VAL A 21 4.16 -1.08 -5.65
N PRO A 22 4.81 -2.21 -5.33
CA PRO A 22 5.96 -2.68 -6.10
C PRO A 22 5.65 -2.89 -7.59
N ALA A 23 4.46 -3.39 -7.90
CA ALA A 23 3.97 -3.61 -9.26
C ALA A 23 3.90 -2.34 -10.12
N LEU A 24 3.73 -1.16 -9.51
CA LEU A 24 3.61 0.14 -10.19
C LEU A 24 4.85 1.02 -10.00
N MET A 25 5.84 0.56 -9.22
CA MET A 25 6.98 1.37 -8.81
C MET A 25 8.28 0.60 -9.04
N THR A 26 8.79 -0.08 -8.01
CA THR A 26 10.12 -0.69 -8.07
C THR A 26 10.25 -1.87 -9.04
N HIS A 27 9.14 -2.46 -9.45
CA HIS A 27 9.08 -3.62 -10.35
C HIS A 27 8.17 -3.36 -11.56
N ASP A 28 7.90 -2.10 -11.90
CA ASP A 28 7.03 -1.73 -13.03
C ASP A 28 7.53 -2.29 -14.38
N GLN A 29 8.85 -2.34 -14.58
CA GLN A 29 9.49 -2.90 -15.78
C GLN A 29 9.64 -4.43 -15.77
N VAL A 30 9.26 -5.11 -14.68
CA VAL A 30 9.33 -6.57 -14.59
C VAL A 30 8.09 -7.16 -15.24
N ALA A 31 8.29 -8.06 -16.22
CA ALA A 31 7.22 -8.75 -16.92
C ALA A 31 6.24 -9.41 -15.93
N LEU A 32 4.94 -9.32 -16.21
CA LEU A 32 3.86 -9.77 -15.33
C LEU A 32 4.06 -11.22 -14.86
N GLU A 33 4.40 -12.14 -15.77
CA GLU A 33 4.62 -13.54 -15.44
C GLU A 33 5.75 -13.73 -14.42
N LEU A 34 6.82 -12.94 -14.53
CA LEU A 34 7.95 -13.03 -13.61
C LEU A 34 7.60 -12.40 -12.25
N ARG A 35 6.87 -11.27 -12.25
CA ARG A 35 6.33 -10.68 -11.01
C ARG A 35 5.46 -11.67 -10.24
N LEU A 36 4.52 -12.31 -10.92
CA LEU A 36 3.62 -13.30 -10.30
C LEU A 36 4.38 -14.52 -9.77
N LYS A 37 5.42 -15.00 -10.48
CA LYS A 37 6.26 -16.12 -10.03
C LYS A 37 6.97 -15.84 -8.70
N VAL A 38 7.29 -14.59 -8.40
CA VAL A 38 7.93 -14.18 -7.14
C VAL A 38 6.94 -13.59 -6.12
N GLY A 39 5.63 -13.69 -6.38
CA GLY A 39 4.58 -13.23 -5.47
C GLY A 39 4.30 -11.73 -5.51
N ILE A 40 4.78 -11.01 -6.53
CA ILE A 40 4.47 -9.59 -6.74
C ILE A 40 3.17 -9.49 -7.54
N THR A 41 2.07 -9.30 -6.83
CA THR A 41 0.74 -9.04 -7.40
C THR A 41 0.46 -7.54 -7.50
N ASP A 42 -0.54 -7.15 -8.30
CA ASP A 42 -0.90 -5.73 -8.47
C ASP A 42 -1.50 -5.09 -7.21
N ASN A 43 -1.95 -5.91 -6.25
CA ASN A 43 -2.45 -5.48 -4.94
C ASN A 43 -1.43 -5.62 -3.81
N LEU A 44 -0.17 -5.97 -4.11
CA LEU A 44 0.88 -6.03 -3.10
C LEU A 44 1.26 -4.61 -2.66
N ILE A 45 1.20 -4.37 -1.34
CA ILE A 45 1.71 -3.15 -0.71
C ILE A 45 2.93 -3.53 0.12
N ARG A 46 4.03 -2.79 -0.05
CA ARG A 46 5.24 -2.94 0.75
C ARG A 46 5.34 -1.77 1.72
N LEU A 47 5.57 -2.06 3.00
CA LEU A 47 5.83 -1.07 4.03
C LEU A 47 7.30 -1.12 4.46
N SER A 48 7.95 0.04 4.53
CA SER A 48 9.19 0.25 5.28
C SER A 48 8.81 1.00 6.53
N VAL A 49 8.85 0.35 7.68
CA VAL A 49 8.44 0.95 8.96
C VAL A 49 9.61 1.73 9.55
N GLY A 50 9.37 3.01 9.84
CA GLY A 50 10.30 3.94 10.45
C GLY A 50 10.32 3.83 11.98
N LEU A 51 10.70 4.93 12.63
CA LEU A 51 10.89 5.05 14.08
C LEU A 51 9.79 5.85 14.78
N GLU A 52 8.67 6.13 14.10
CA GLU A 52 7.52 6.82 14.68
C GLU A 52 6.85 6.01 15.81
N ASP A 53 5.96 6.64 16.58
CA ASP A 53 5.23 5.94 17.64
C ASP A 53 4.37 4.81 17.05
N LYS A 54 4.48 3.62 17.65
CA LYS A 54 3.77 2.43 17.19
C LYS A 54 2.25 2.62 17.12
N LYS A 55 1.66 3.40 18.04
CA LYS A 55 0.21 3.63 18.07
C LYS A 55 -0.20 4.48 16.89
N ASP A 56 0.56 5.52 16.60
CA ASP A 56 0.31 6.40 15.46
C ASP A 56 0.34 5.63 14.14
N LEU A 57 1.34 4.75 13.97
CA LEU A 57 1.47 3.90 12.78
C LEU A 57 0.32 2.89 12.65
N ILE A 58 -0.08 2.25 13.76
CA ILE A 58 -1.20 1.29 13.76
C ILE A 58 -2.51 1.99 13.43
N GLU A 59 -2.78 3.14 14.06
CA GLU A 59 -4.00 3.91 13.83
C GLU A 59 -4.07 4.44 12.39
N ASP A 60 -2.94 4.84 11.81
CA ASP A 60 -2.87 5.29 10.42
C ASP A 60 -3.18 4.18 9.42
N LEU A 61 -2.62 2.98 9.64
CA LEU A 61 -2.92 1.81 8.81
C LEU A 61 -4.37 1.35 8.98
N ASP A 62 -4.89 1.31 10.21
CA ASP A 62 -6.26 0.91 10.49
C ASP A 62 -7.28 1.84 9.82
N GLN A 63 -7.11 3.16 9.92
CA GLN A 63 -8.00 4.09 9.22
C GLN A 63 -7.92 3.91 7.70
N ALA A 64 -6.72 3.73 7.14
CA ALA A 64 -6.53 3.65 5.70
C ALA A 64 -7.17 2.37 5.14
N LEU A 65 -7.01 1.24 5.84
CA LEU A 65 -7.63 -0.03 5.48
C LEU A 65 -9.15 0.03 5.57
N LYS A 66 -9.72 0.64 6.62
CA LYS A 66 -11.17 0.84 6.74
C LYS A 66 -11.73 1.63 5.55
N ILE A 67 -11.07 2.73 5.18
CA ILE A 67 -11.47 3.54 4.02
C ILE A 67 -11.37 2.74 2.72
N ALA A 68 -10.32 1.94 2.53
CA ALA A 68 -10.15 1.10 1.36
C ALA A 68 -11.26 0.05 1.23
N VAL A 69 -11.65 -0.59 2.34
CA VAL A 69 -12.77 -1.55 2.38
C VAL A 69 -14.09 -0.88 2.00
N LEU A 70 -14.39 0.28 2.61
CA LEU A 70 -15.60 1.04 2.31
C LEU A 70 -15.67 1.47 0.84
N SER A 71 -14.56 1.96 0.29
CA SER A 71 -14.44 2.37 -1.11
C SER A 71 -14.70 1.22 -2.07
N ASN A 72 -14.14 0.04 -1.77
CA ASN A 72 -14.37 -1.18 -2.56
C ASN A 72 -15.85 -1.64 -2.50
N GLN A 73 -16.50 -1.51 -1.34
CA GLN A 73 -17.91 -1.85 -1.20
C GLN A 73 -18.81 -0.90 -1.99
N LEU A 74 -18.56 0.41 -1.92
CA LEU A 74 -19.28 1.42 -2.70
C LEU A 74 -19.13 1.18 -4.21
N GLY A 75 -17.90 0.91 -4.67
CA GLY A 75 -17.64 0.59 -6.07
C GLY A 75 -18.42 -0.62 -6.58
N LYS A 76 -18.60 -1.66 -5.74
CA LYS A 76 -19.38 -2.86 -6.10
C LYS A 76 -20.90 -2.63 -6.13
N GLN A 77 -21.43 -1.63 -5.42
CA GLN A 77 -22.86 -1.32 -5.44
C GLN A 77 -23.26 -0.56 -6.71
N THR A 78 -22.37 0.28 -7.26
CA THR A 78 -22.63 1.10 -8.45
C THR A 78 -22.80 0.28 -9.74
N PHE A 79 -22.26 -0.94 -9.82
CA PHE A 79 -22.34 -1.82 -11.00
C PHE A 79 -23.33 -2.99 -10.83
N LYS A 80 -24.25 -2.90 -9.87
CA LYS A 80 -25.27 -3.94 -9.61
C LYS A 80 -26.60 -3.72 -10.36
N HIS A 81 -26.61 -2.91 -11.42
CA HIS A 81 -27.77 -2.69 -12.30
C HIS A 81 -27.37 -2.83 -13.76
#